data_AF-A0A0R1UKS5-F1
#
_entry.id   AF-A0A0R1UKS5-F1
#
_cell.length_a   1.000
_cell.length_b   1.000
_cell.length_c   1.000
_cell.angle_alpha   90.00
_cell.angle_beta   90.00
_cell.angle_gamma   90.00
#
_symmetry.space_group_name_H-M   'P 1'
#
loop_
_entity.id
_entity.type
_entity.pdbx_description
1 polymer ?
#
loop_
_entity_poly.entity_id
_entity_poly.type
_entity_poly.pdbx_seq_one_letter_code
_entity_poly.pdbx_strand_id
1 'polypeptide(L)'
;MHLIDVTNSYSELVHSQLNTTDATYVKVYSLGNTSVIYTESNKAIGIALENHDRRIRENEVEFVIKRLVKNHDTTYTLTVDNSRRVVEVHIDK
;
A
#
# COMPACT_ATOMS: atom_id res chain seq x y z
N MET A 1 -2.69 -7.26 14.54
CA MET A 1 -2.36 -7.36 13.11
C MET A 1 -0.85 -7.17 12.97
N HIS A 2 -0.16 -7.97 12.17
CA HIS A 2 1.27 -7.84 11.93
C HIS A 2 1.52 -7.51 10.47
N LEU A 3 2.31 -6.47 10.21
CA LEU A 3 2.74 -6.08 8.88
C LEU A 3 4.15 -6.63 8.65
N ILE A 4 4.28 -7.60 7.76
CA ILE A 4 5.54 -8.33 7.51
C ILE A 4 6.10 -7.88 6.17
N ASP A 5 7.36 -7.44 6.12
CA ASP A 5 8.04 -7.12 4.87
C ASP A 5 8.36 -8.41 4.11
N VAL A 6 7.75 -8.56 2.94
CA VAL A 6 7.92 -9.70 2.03
C VAL A 6 8.46 -9.26 0.67
N THR A 7 9.05 -8.06 0.59
CA THR A 7 9.51 -7.41 -0.67
C THR A 7 10.41 -8.32 -1.49
N ASN A 8 11.29 -9.10 -0.84
CA ASN A 8 12.21 -10.01 -1.51
C ASN A 8 11.51 -11.13 -2.31
N SER A 9 10.27 -11.47 -1.96
CA SER A 9 9.45 -12.45 -2.68
C SER A 9 8.75 -11.87 -3.91
N TYR A 10 8.83 -10.55 -4.12
CA TYR A 10 8.15 -9.81 -5.19
C TYR A 10 9.14 -8.98 -6.03
N SER A 11 10.35 -9.51 -6.28
CA SER A 11 11.42 -8.80 -7.00
C SER A 11 10.98 -8.31 -8.38
N GLU A 12 10.26 -9.12 -9.16
CA GLU A 12 9.77 -8.74 -10.48
C GLU A 12 8.80 -7.54 -10.43
N LEU A 13 7.86 -7.55 -9.47
CA LEU A 13 6.93 -6.43 -9.26
C LEU A 13 7.69 -5.16 -8.87
N VAL A 14 8.63 -5.28 -7.92
CA VAL A 14 9.45 -4.15 -7.45
C VAL A 14 10.24 -3.55 -8.60
N HIS A 15 10.93 -4.38 -9.40
CA HIS A 15 11.68 -3.93 -10.56
C HIS A 15 10.77 -3.30 -11.61
N SER A 16 9.62 -3.89 -11.88
CA SER A 16 8.64 -3.33 -12.82
C SER A 16 8.19 -1.94 -12.39
N GLN A 17 7.80 -1.76 -11.13
CA GLN A 17 7.35 -0.47 -10.60
C GLN A 17 8.46 0.60 -10.66
N LEU A 18 9.68 0.26 -10.24
CA LEU A 18 10.82 1.18 -10.29
C LEU A 18 11.22 1.58 -11.72
N ASN A 19 11.03 0.70 -12.69
CA ASN A 19 11.45 0.94 -14.08
C ASN A 19 10.37 1.63 -14.93
N THR A 20 9.09 1.52 -14.56
CA THR A 20 7.96 1.96 -15.40
C THR A 20 7.17 3.12 -14.80
N THR A 21 7.38 3.45 -13.53
CA THR A 21 6.71 4.55 -12.84
C THR A 21 7.72 5.58 -12.31
N ASP A 22 7.24 6.68 -11.71
CA ASP A 22 8.09 7.66 -11.04
C ASP A 22 8.44 7.27 -9.59
N ALA A 23 8.07 6.07 -9.14
CA ALA A 23 8.40 5.56 -7.83
C ALA A 23 9.92 5.39 -7.68
N THR A 24 10.47 5.95 -6.61
CA THR A 24 11.89 5.80 -6.24
C THR A 24 12.09 4.76 -5.15
N TYR A 25 11.00 4.35 -4.49
CA TYR A 25 11.01 3.34 -3.45
C TYR A 25 9.74 2.50 -3.49
N VAL A 26 9.90 1.18 -3.44
CA VAL A 26 8.80 0.21 -3.48
C VAL A 26 9.03 -0.85 -2.41
N LYS A 27 7.99 -1.14 -1.64
CA LYS A 27 7.96 -2.20 -0.64
C LYS A 27 6.68 -3.00 -0.74
N VAL A 28 6.78 -4.30 -0.48
CA VAL A 28 5.63 -5.20 -0.44
C VAL A 28 5.55 -5.82 0.95
N TYR A 29 4.36 -5.73 1.55
CA TYR A 29 4.07 -6.25 2.86
C TYR A 29 2.91 -7.25 2.82
N SER A 30 2.92 -8.19 3.75
CA SER A 30 1.79 -9.05 4.06
C SER A 30 1.15 -8.59 5.38
N LEU A 31 -0.18 -8.45 5.36
CA LEU A 31 -1.03 -8.24 6.52
C LEU A 31 -1.99 -9.43 6.65
N GLY A 32 -1.45 -10.59 7.02
CA GLY A 32 -2.18 -11.86 6.90
C GLY A 32 -2.43 -12.19 5.43
N ASN A 33 -3.69 -12.39 5.03
CA ASN A 33 -4.07 -12.68 3.64
C ASN A 33 -4.22 -11.42 2.76
N THR A 34 -4.03 -10.22 3.33
CA THR A 34 -4.08 -8.96 2.58
C THR A 34 -2.66 -8.59 2.15
N SER A 35 -2.45 -8.40 0.86
CA SER A 35 -1.20 -7.87 0.29
C SER A 35 -1.23 -6.35 0.36
N VAL A 36 -0.11 -5.74 0.71
CA VAL A 36 0.03 -4.28 0.79
C VAL A 36 1.26 -3.86 -0.01
N ILE A 37 1.05 -3.04 -1.02
CA ILE A 37 2.11 -2.48 -1.85
C ILE A 37 2.26 -1.00 -1.45
N TYR A 38 3.47 -0.63 -1.02
CA TYR A 38 3.85 0.73 -0.72
C TYR A 38 4.75 1.25 -1.83
N THR A 39 4.40 2.39 -2.40
CA THR A 39 5.21 3.12 -3.37
C THR A 39 5.44 4.54 -2.87
N GLU A 40 6.63 5.05 -3.11
CA GLU A 40 6.99 6.41 -2.75
C GLU A 40 7.80 7.05 -3.87
N SER A 41 7.41 8.27 -4.22
CA SER A 41 8.15 9.15 -5.13
C SER A 41 8.47 10.47 -4.42
N ASN A 42 9.10 11.39 -5.16
CA ASN A 42 9.33 12.75 -4.67
C ASN A 42 8.03 13.55 -4.52
N LYS A 43 6.95 13.15 -5.21
CA LYS A 43 5.68 13.89 -5.27
C LYS A 43 4.60 13.32 -4.37
N ALA A 44 4.59 11.99 -4.19
CA ALA A 44 3.49 11.33 -3.51
C ALA A 44 3.91 10.02 -2.84
N ILE A 45 3.04 9.52 -1.96
CA ILE A 45 3.04 8.16 -1.44
C ILE A 45 1.79 7.46 -1.93
N GLY A 46 1.95 6.25 -2.45
CA GLY A 46 0.87 5.35 -2.82
C GLY A 46 0.87 4.11 -1.92
N ILE A 47 -0.32 3.70 -1.46
CA ILE A 47 -0.50 2.45 -0.74
C ILE A 47 -1.68 1.71 -1.37
N ALA A 48 -1.43 0.53 -1.93
CA ALA A 48 -2.48 -0.35 -2.43
C ALA A 48 -2.62 -1.56 -1.50
N LEU A 49 -3.84 -1.84 -1.05
CA LEU A 49 -4.20 -3.02 -0.30
C LEU A 49 -5.07 -3.91 -1.18
N GLU A 50 -4.74 -5.19 -1.26
CA GLU A 50 -5.51 -6.18 -2.03
C GLU A 50 -5.78 -7.42 -1.19
N ASN A 51 -7.02 -7.92 -1.25
CA ASN A 51 -7.40 -9.20 -0.67
C ASN A 51 -8.29 -9.98 -1.64
N HIS A 52 -7.81 -11.13 -2.11
CA HIS A 52 -8.52 -11.97 -3.07
C HIS A 52 -9.72 -12.73 -2.46
N ASP A 53 -9.66 -13.04 -1.16
CA ASP A 53 -10.66 -13.88 -0.49
C ASP A 53 -11.86 -13.08 0.01
N ARG A 54 -11.60 -11.94 0.65
CA ARG A 54 -12.60 -11.18 1.41
C ARG A 54 -12.46 -9.67 1.23
N ARG A 55 -13.48 -8.94 1.69
CA ARG A 55 -13.43 -7.48 1.77
C ARG A 55 -12.38 -7.03 2.79
N ILE A 56 -11.66 -5.97 2.45
CA ILE A 56 -10.73 -5.27 3.32
C ILE A 56 -11.53 -4.44 4.31
N ARG A 57 -11.20 -4.57 5.59
CA ARG A 57 -11.86 -3.85 6.68
C ARG A 57 -11.21 -2.49 6.91
N GLU A 58 -11.97 -1.52 7.38
CA GLU A 58 -11.48 -0.15 7.64
C GLU A 58 -10.32 -0.13 8.63
N ASN A 59 -10.39 -0.95 9.68
CA ASN A 59 -9.33 -1.05 10.68
C ASN A 59 -8.00 -1.58 10.09
N GLU A 60 -8.03 -2.36 9.00
CA GLU A 60 -6.81 -2.79 8.30
C GLU A 60 -6.17 -1.60 7.57
N VAL A 61 -6.98 -0.80 6.88
CA VAL A 61 -6.53 0.40 6.17
C VAL A 61 -5.91 1.40 7.15
N GLU A 62 -6.61 1.71 8.23
CA GLU A 62 -6.13 2.60 9.29
C GLU A 62 -4.81 2.12 9.91
N PHE A 63 -4.71 0.80 10.17
CA PHE A 63 -3.50 0.21 10.72
C PHE A 63 -2.30 0.36 9.79
N VAL A 64 -2.51 0.12 8.48
CA VAL A 64 -1.45 0.26 7.47
C VAL A 64 -1.00 1.71 7.35
N ILE A 65 -1.94 2.66 7.22
CA ILE A 65 -1.62 4.10 7.14
C ILE A 65 -0.81 4.52 8.37
N LYS A 66 -1.27 4.17 9.58
CA LYS A 66 -0.58 4.49 10.83
C LYS A 66 0.83 3.90 10.91
N ARG A 67 1.07 2.76 10.27
CA ARG A 67 2.36 2.06 10.35
C ARG A 67 3.36 2.54 9.30
N LEU A 68 2.88 2.92 8.11
CA LEU A 68 3.73 3.26 6.97
C LEU A 68 3.88 4.77 6.78
N VAL A 69 2.91 5.58 7.19
CA VAL A 69 2.94 7.04 7.06
C VAL A 69 3.42 7.64 8.38
N LYS A 70 4.52 8.41 8.32
CA LYS A 70 5.17 8.99 9.53
C LYS A 70 4.45 10.22 10.10
N ASN A 71 3.74 10.97 9.26
CA ASN A 71 3.06 12.20 9.64
C ASN A 71 1.57 11.94 9.82
N HIS A 72 1.08 12.16 11.04
CA HIS A 72 -0.31 11.86 11.41
C HIS A 72 -1.32 12.91 10.89
N ASP A 73 -0.86 14.11 10.53
CA ASP A 73 -1.70 15.22 10.02
C ASP A 73 -1.81 15.24 8.48
N THR A 74 -1.32 14.20 7.80
CA THR A 74 -1.32 14.17 6.34
C THR A 74 -2.70 13.82 5.79
N THR A 75 -3.21 14.67 4.91
CA THR A 75 -4.47 14.40 4.17
C THR A 75 -4.22 13.35 3.11
N TYR A 76 -5.12 12.40 2.97
CA TYR A 76 -5.03 11.33 1.99
C TYR A 76 -6.36 11.15 1.25
N THR A 77 -6.27 10.74 0.00
CA THR A 77 -7.43 10.32 -0.80
C THR A 77 -7.55 8.81 -0.73
N LEU A 78 -8.76 8.32 -0.41
CA LEU A 78 -9.07 6.91 -0.37
C LEU A 78 -9.94 6.53 -1.59
N THR A 79 -9.44 5.61 -2.40
CA THR A 79 -10.19 5.02 -3.51
C THR A 79 -10.48 3.57 -3.17
N VAL A 80 -11.74 3.15 -3.30
CA VAL A 80 -12.21 1.82 -2.95
C VAL A 80 -12.98 1.24 -4.11
N ASP A 81 -12.63 0.01 -4.52
CA ASP A 81 -13.37 -0.68 -5.57
C ASP A 81 -14.78 -1.10 -5.10
N ASN A 82 -15.67 -1.43 -6.03
CA ASN A 82 -17.04 -1.83 -5.71
C ASN A 82 -17.13 -3.06 -4.78
N SER A 83 -16.17 -3.99 -4.88
CA SER A 83 -16.13 -5.19 -4.04
C SER A 83 -15.41 -4.96 -2.71
N ARG A 84 -14.74 -3.82 -2.54
CA ARG A 84 -13.90 -3.48 -1.40
C ARG A 84 -12.79 -4.51 -1.15
N ARG A 85 -12.32 -5.15 -2.21
CA ARG A 85 -11.20 -6.09 -2.24
C ARG A 85 -9.89 -5.40 -2.60
N VAL A 86 -9.97 -4.23 -3.21
CA VAL A 86 -8.85 -3.35 -3.50
C VAL A 86 -9.14 -1.99 -2.87
N VAL A 87 -8.19 -1.51 -2.09
CA VAL A 87 -8.24 -0.18 -1.47
C VAL A 87 -6.93 0.52 -1.78
N GLU A 88 -7.02 1.71 -2.35
CA GLU A 88 -5.88 2.55 -2.66
C GLU A 88 -5.91 3.81 -1.80
N VAL A 89 -4.75 4.15 -1.26
CA VAL A 89 -4.51 5.38 -0.50
C VAL A 89 -3.49 6.19 -1.28
N HIS A 90 -3.84 7.43 -1.60
CA HIS A 90 -2.94 8.37 -2.27
C HIS A 90 -2.68 9.57 -1.36
N ILE A 91 -1.41 9.95 -1.25
CA ILE A 91 -0.95 11.00 -0.36
C ILE A 91 0.00 11.92 -1.12
N ASP A 92 -0.38 13.18 -1.29
CA ASP A 92 0.49 14.21 -1.85
C ASP A 92 1.53 14.67 -0.81
N LYS A 93 2.75 14.96 -1.27
CA LYS A 93 3.85 15.48 -0.45
C LYS A 93 4.06 16.99 -0.61
#